data_AF-A0A1W9VFV9-F1
#
_entry.id   AF-A0A1W9VFV9-F1
#
_cell.length_a   1.000
_cell.length_b   1.000
_cell.length_c   1.000
_cell.angle_alpha   90.00
_cell.angle_beta   90.00
_cell.angle_gamma   90.00
#
_symmetry.space_group_name_H-M   'P 1'
#
loop_
_entity.id
_entity.type
_entity.pdbx_description
1 polymer ?
#
loop_
_entity_poly.entity_id
_entity_poly.type
_entity_poly.pdbx_seq_one_letter_code
_entity_poly.pdbx_strand_id
1 'polypeptide(L)'
;MNKWINHKYIYCNDAFAGDIDLQPREILGKNDFLLYLYDLTEKYRFDDMGVLEKGNFIDCQESYLAGGREYWVHTTKVPLYKGDGDIQGVLGLVNRLRVKVLFMIVTG
;
A
#
# COMPACT_ATOMS: atom_id res chain seq x y z
N MET A 1 -3.75 -9.44 19.98
CA MET A 1 -4.47 -8.64 18.96
C MET A 1 -3.79 -8.92 17.64
N ASN A 2 -4.51 -9.43 16.64
CA ASN A 2 -3.88 -9.88 15.40
C ASN A 2 -3.39 -8.63 14.64
N LYS A 3 -2.07 -8.37 14.63
CA LYS A 3 -1.45 -7.21 13.94
C LYS A 3 -1.97 -7.05 12.50
N TRP A 4 -2.43 -8.16 11.91
CA TRP A 4 -2.98 -8.22 10.57
C TRP A 4 -4.24 -7.35 10.35
N ILE A 5 -5.11 -7.19 11.34
CA ILE A 5 -6.43 -6.56 11.15
C ILE A 5 -6.34 -5.01 11.06
N ASN A 6 -5.22 -4.43 11.48
CA ASN A 6 -5.09 -2.98 11.67
C ASN A 6 -4.36 -2.22 10.55
N HIS A 7 -3.98 -2.86 9.43
CA HIS A 7 -3.37 -2.19 8.27
C HIS A 7 -4.41 -1.35 7.52
N LYS A 8 -4.61 -0.12 7.97
CA LYS A 8 -5.63 0.77 7.40
C LYS A 8 -5.00 1.87 6.58
N TYR A 9 -5.59 2.12 5.41
CA TYR A 9 -5.25 3.27 4.60
C TYR A 9 -5.66 4.56 5.31
N ILE A 10 -4.70 5.46 5.53
CA ILE A 10 -4.94 6.81 6.07
C ILE A 10 -4.84 7.89 5.01
N TYR A 11 -4.29 7.54 3.85
CA TYR A 11 -4.18 8.41 2.70
C TYR A 11 -4.09 7.57 1.43
N CYS A 12 -4.69 8.06 0.36
CA CYS A 12 -4.40 7.67 -1.01
C CYS A 12 -4.64 8.86 -1.93
N ASN A 13 -3.93 8.90 -3.07
CA ASN A 13 -4.20 9.88 -4.11
C ASN A 13 -5.25 9.39 -5.12
N ASP A 14 -5.72 10.29 -5.98
CA ASP A 14 -6.75 9.97 -6.99
C ASP A 14 -6.31 8.86 -7.95
N ALA A 15 -5.01 8.77 -8.26
CA ALA A 15 -4.50 7.71 -9.12
C ALA A 15 -4.62 6.32 -8.48
N PHE A 16 -4.29 6.19 -7.19
CA PHE A 16 -4.51 4.95 -6.44
C PHE A 16 -5.99 4.57 -6.41
N ALA A 17 -6.84 5.54 -6.10
CA ALA A 17 -8.26 5.29 -6.00
C ALA A 17 -8.88 4.88 -7.35
N GLY A 18 -8.49 5.57 -8.43
CA GLY A 18 -8.90 5.23 -9.79
C GLY A 18 -8.42 3.87 -10.28
N ASP A 19 -7.25 3.40 -9.82
CA ASP A 19 -6.72 2.07 -10.18
C ASP A 19 -7.61 0.92 -9.67
N ILE A 20 -8.43 1.17 -8.64
CA ILE A 20 -9.39 0.21 -8.08
C ILE A 20 -10.85 0.67 -8.22
N ASP A 21 -11.11 1.63 -9.11
CA ASP A 21 -12.45 2.16 -9.42
C ASP A 21 -13.23 2.70 -8.19
N LEU A 22 -12.51 3.40 -7.30
CA LEU A 22 -13.07 4.03 -6.10
C LEU A 22 -12.68 5.51 -6.02
N GLN A 23 -13.34 6.24 -5.13
CA GLN A 23 -12.90 7.56 -4.69
C GLN A 23 -12.00 7.46 -3.45
N PRO A 24 -11.07 8.40 -3.23
CA PRO A 24 -10.16 8.35 -2.07
C PRO A 24 -10.89 8.20 -0.72
N ARG A 25 -12.02 8.91 -0.54
CA ARG A 25 -12.85 8.84 0.67
C ARG A 25 -13.41 7.44 0.96
N GLU A 26 -13.57 6.60 -0.06
CA GLU A 26 -14.10 5.24 0.07
C GLU A 26 -13.03 4.24 0.48
N ILE A 27 -11.75 4.64 0.47
CA ILE A 27 -10.59 3.80 0.78
C ILE A 27 -10.11 4.05 2.21
N LEU A 28 -10.24 5.29 2.70
CA LEU A 28 -9.80 5.66 4.05
C LEU A 28 -10.42 4.73 5.10
N GLY A 29 -9.58 4.19 5.98
CA GLY A 29 -9.97 3.29 7.07
C GLY A 29 -10.19 1.83 6.66
N LYS A 30 -10.19 1.50 5.36
CA LYS A 30 -10.23 0.12 4.86
C LYS A 30 -8.83 -0.51 4.89
N ASN A 31 -8.80 -1.82 4.80
CA ASN A 31 -7.58 -2.62 4.59
C ASN A 31 -7.65 -3.32 3.23
N ASP A 32 -6.55 -3.97 2.83
CA ASP A 32 -6.44 -4.66 1.53
C ASP A 32 -7.59 -5.65 1.26
N PHE A 33 -8.05 -6.39 2.27
CA PHE A 33 -9.12 -7.40 2.12
C PHE A 33 -10.48 -6.81 1.73
N LEU A 34 -10.68 -5.51 1.96
CA LEU A 34 -11.89 -4.78 1.57
C LEU A 34 -11.76 -4.11 0.19
N LEU A 35 -10.57 -4.14 -0.41
CA LEU A 35 -10.25 -3.45 -1.67
C LEU A 35 -9.83 -4.41 -2.79
N TYR A 36 -9.21 -5.54 -2.46
CA TYR A 36 -8.59 -6.45 -3.41
C TYR A 36 -9.06 -7.89 -3.25
N LEU A 37 -8.81 -8.70 -4.28
CA LEU A 37 -8.94 -10.15 -4.21
C LEU A 37 -7.89 -10.73 -3.24
N TYR A 38 -8.18 -11.94 -2.72
CA TYR A 38 -7.40 -12.57 -1.66
C TYR A 38 -5.91 -12.75 -2.02
N ASP A 39 -5.60 -13.26 -3.21
CA ASP A 39 -4.22 -13.56 -3.60
C ASP A 39 -3.33 -12.30 -3.70
N LEU A 40 -3.89 -11.19 -4.21
CA LEU A 40 -3.19 -9.90 -4.24
C LEU A 40 -3.00 -9.34 -2.83
N THR A 41 -3.99 -9.56 -1.96
CA THR A 41 -3.94 -9.11 -0.57
C THR A 41 -2.78 -9.76 0.19
N GLU A 42 -2.55 -11.08 0.04
CA GLU A 42 -1.46 -11.75 0.75
C GLU A 42 -0.08 -11.21 0.34
N LYS A 43 0.13 -11.01 -0.97
CA LYS A 43 1.38 -10.42 -1.49
C LYS A 43 1.63 -9.03 -0.90
N TYR A 44 0.67 -8.10 -1.04
CA TYR A 44 0.86 -6.73 -0.58
C TYR A 44 1.09 -6.64 0.93
N ARG A 45 0.41 -7.48 1.70
CA ARG A 45 0.61 -7.56 3.15
C ARG A 45 1.96 -8.13 3.52
N PHE A 46 2.44 -9.16 2.84
CA PHE A 46 3.76 -9.73 3.10
C PHE A 46 4.86 -8.67 2.91
N ASP A 47 4.79 -7.92 1.83
CA ASP A 47 5.69 -6.81 1.55
C ASP A 47 5.62 -5.72 2.63
N ASP A 48 4.42 -5.28 2.99
CA ASP A 48 4.22 -4.24 4.02
C ASP A 48 4.70 -4.70 5.39
N MET A 49 4.53 -5.97 5.74
CA MET A 49 5.04 -6.54 6.99
C MET A 49 6.57 -6.54 7.03
N GLY A 50 7.24 -6.79 5.90
CA GLY A 50 8.70 -6.65 5.80
C GLY A 50 9.15 -5.24 6.15
N VAL A 51 8.42 -4.22 5.66
CA VAL A 51 8.67 -2.81 5.98
C VAL A 51 8.42 -2.54 7.47
N LEU A 52 7.27 -2.98 7.99
CA LEU A 52 6.83 -2.68 9.36
C LEU A 52 7.63 -3.37 10.45
N GLU A 53 8.05 -4.61 10.26
CA GLU A 53 8.73 -5.39 11.29
C GLU A 53 10.26 -5.27 11.24
N LYS A 54 10.82 -5.09 10.04
CA LYS A 54 12.27 -5.09 9.83
C LYS A 54 12.81 -3.72 9.44
N GLY A 55 11.95 -2.74 9.19
CA GLY A 55 12.35 -1.45 8.62
C GLY A 55 12.89 -1.58 7.20
N ASN A 56 12.55 -2.67 6.49
CA ASN A 56 13.05 -2.89 5.15
C ASN A 56 12.51 -1.84 4.20
N PHE A 57 13.33 -1.47 3.22
CA PHE A 57 12.93 -0.68 2.07
C PHE A 57 12.65 -1.65 0.92
N ILE A 58 11.51 -1.50 0.28
CA ILE A 58 11.23 -2.19 -0.99
C ILE A 58 11.47 -1.18 -2.10
N ASP A 59 12.25 -1.57 -3.09
CA ASP A 59 12.50 -0.79 -4.30
C ASP A 59 12.71 -1.78 -5.46
N CYS A 60 11.67 -2.03 -6.25
CA CYS A 60 11.69 -3.10 -7.25
C CYS A 60 10.79 -2.79 -8.45
N GLN A 61 11.00 -3.57 -9.51
CA GLN A 61 10.05 -3.66 -10.61
C GLN A 61 9.15 -4.88 -10.42
N GLU A 62 7.86 -4.71 -10.64
CA GLU A 62 6.87 -5.77 -10.48
C GLU A 62 5.67 -5.59 -11.40
N SER A 63 4.84 -6.63 -11.50
CA SER A 63 3.54 -6.51 -12.14
C SER A 63 2.48 -5.94 -11.18
N TYR A 64 1.63 -5.09 -11.72
CA TYR A 64 0.63 -4.32 -10.98
C TYR A 64 -0.68 -4.25 -11.75
N LEU A 65 -1.78 -4.60 -11.07
CA LEU A 65 -3.11 -4.58 -11.65
C LEU A 65 -3.79 -3.23 -11.38
N ALA A 66 -4.16 -2.52 -12.45
CA ALA A 66 -4.88 -1.25 -12.38
C ALA A 66 -6.03 -1.22 -13.39
N GLY A 67 -7.26 -0.95 -12.94
CA GLY A 67 -8.44 -0.93 -13.80
C GLY A 67 -8.63 -2.24 -14.59
N GLY A 68 -8.26 -3.38 -13.99
CA GLY A 68 -8.32 -4.70 -14.64
C GLY A 68 -7.24 -4.96 -15.69
N ARG A 69 -6.24 -4.09 -15.83
CA ARG A 69 -5.09 -4.28 -16.75
C ARG A 69 -3.79 -4.41 -15.98
N GLU A 70 -2.93 -5.30 -16.44
CA GLU A 70 -1.62 -5.51 -15.85
C GLU A 70 -0.60 -4.52 -16.45
N TYR A 71 0.23 -3.96 -15.57
CA TYR A 71 1.30 -3.02 -15.91
C TYR A 71 2.60 -3.46 -15.27
N TRP A 72 3.71 -3.17 -15.94
CA TRP A 72 5.04 -3.23 -15.33
C TRP A 72 5.35 -1.89 -14.68
N VAL A 73 5.58 -1.89 -13.37
CA VAL A 73 5.72 -0.66 -12.58
C VAL A 73 6.96 -0.72 -11.72
N HIS A 74 7.40 0.45 -11.26
CA HIS A 74 8.40 0.55 -10.21
C HIS A 74 7.73 0.88 -8.88
N THR A 75 7.87 -0.02 -7.91
CA THR A 75 7.28 0.12 -6.59
C THR A 75 8.35 0.41 -5.56
N THR A 76 8.11 1.47 -4.78
CA THR A 76 8.90 1.79 -3.61
C THR A 76 8.00 1.75 -2.38
N LYS A 77 8.40 1.04 -1.32
CA LYS A 77 7.72 1.06 -0.01
C LYS A 77 8.73 1.38 1.08
N VAL A 78 8.40 2.36 1.91
CA VAL A 78 9.31 2.85 2.97
C VAL A 78 8.57 2.94 4.30
N PRO A 79 9.28 2.75 5.43
CA PRO A 79 8.68 2.86 6.75
C PRO A 79 8.31 4.32 7.07
N LEU A 80 7.13 4.50 7.65
CA LEU A 80 6.71 5.75 8.27
C LEU A 80 7.02 5.69 9.76
N TYR A 81 7.86 6.59 10.24
CA TYR A 81 8.27 6.64 11.65
C TYR A 81 7.40 7.59 12.47
N LYS A 82 7.19 7.26 13.73
CA LYS A 82 6.68 8.15 14.78
C LYS A 82 7.78 9.08 15.28
N GLY A 83 7.42 10.04 16.12
CA GLY A 83 8.39 10.95 16.74
C GLY A 83 9.37 10.29 17.72
N ASP A 84 9.06 9.09 18.22
CA ASP A 84 9.90 8.29 19.12
C ASP A 84 10.87 7.34 18.38
N GLY A 85 10.78 7.27 17.04
CA GLY A 85 11.61 6.38 16.21
C GLY A 85 10.99 5.03 15.91
N ASP A 86 9.81 4.71 16.44
CA ASP A 86 9.08 3.48 16.09
C ASP A 86 8.40 3.58 14.72
N ILE A 87 8.29 2.46 14.01
CA ILE A 87 7.54 2.41 12.74
C ILE A 87 6.03 2.38 13.03
N GLN A 88 5.29 3.37 12.51
CA GLN A 88 3.82 3.44 12.59
C GLN A 88 3.11 2.98 11.31
N GLY A 89 3.84 2.81 10.20
CA GLY A 89 3.17 2.60 8.93
C GLY A 89 4.10 2.39 7.74
N VAL A 90 3.49 2.36 6.57
CA VAL A 90 4.14 2.21 5.27
C VAL A 90 3.68 3.34 4.37
N LEU A 91 4.64 3.98 3.69
CA LEU A 91 4.39 4.84 2.54
C LEU A 91 4.72 4.06 1.27
N GLY A 92 3.72 3.87 0.41
CA GLY A 92 3.88 3.19 -0.87
C GLY A 92 3.78 4.17 -2.04
N LEU A 93 4.74 4.08 -2.95
CA LEU A 93 4.76 4.79 -4.22
C LEU A 93 4.87 3.78 -5.35
N VAL A 94 3.94 3.82 -6.30
CA VAL A 94 4.00 3.03 -7.53
C VAL A 94 4.11 3.99 -8.72
N ASN A 95 5.21 3.90 -9.45
CA ASN A 95 5.43 4.67 -10.67
C ASN A 95 5.03 3.82 -11.88
N ARG A 96 3.93 4.20 -12.52
CA ARG A 96 3.45 3.61 -13.77
C ARG A 96 3.58 4.64 -14.88
N LEU A 97 4.63 4.51 -15.70
CA LEU A 97 4.93 5.46 -16.78
C LEU A 97 4.98 6.93 -16.28
N ARG A 98 3.96 7.73 -16.56
CA ARG A 98 3.82 9.14 -16.12
C ARG A 98 2.86 9.31 -14.93
N VAL A 99 2.28 8.23 -14.43
CA VAL A 99 1.33 8.22 -13.32
C VAL A 99 2.06 7.83 -12.04
N LYS A 100 1.85 8.61 -10.98
CA LYS A 100 2.34 8.32 -9.64
C LYS A 100 1.16 7.94 -8.76
N VAL A 101 1.22 6.74 -8.22
CA VAL A 101 0.21 6.18 -7.32
C VAL A 101 0.80 6.21 -5.92
N LEU A 102 0.10 6.84 -4.97
CA LEU A 102 0.61 7.10 -3.63
C LEU A 102 -0.43 6.68 -2.59
N PHE A 103 0.02 5.95 -1.57
CA PHE A 103 -0.83 5.57 -0.45
C PHE A 103 -0.02 5.50 0.86
N MET A 104 -0.72 5.64 1.99
CA MET A 104 -0.15 5.45 3.31
C MET A 104 -1.02 4.50 4.12
N ILE A 105 -0.39 3.52 4.74
CA ILE A 105 -1.01 2.54 5.64
C ILE A 105 -0.40 2.74 7.03
N VAL A 106 -1.23 2.68 8.07
CA VAL A 106 -0.73 2.65 9.47
C VAL A 106 -1.12 1.35 10.15
N THR A 107 -0.33 0.98 11.15
CA THR A 107 -0.65 -0.08 12.10
C THR A 107 -1.19 0.57 13.38
N GLY A 108 -2.47 0.32 13.66
CA GLY A 108 -3.12 0.72 14.92
C GLY A 108 -2.75 -0.17 16.09
#